data_AF-A0A519T7M7-F1
#
_entry.id   AF-A0A519T7M7-F1
#
_cell.length_a   1.000
_cell.length_b   1.000
_cell.length_c   1.000
_cell.angle_alpha   90.00
_cell.angle_beta   90.00
_cell.angle_gamma   90.00
#
_symmetry.space_group_name_H-M   'P 1'
#
loop_
_entity.id
_entity.type
_entity.pdbx_description
1 polymer ?
#
loop_
_entity_poly.entity_id
_entity_poly.type
_entity_poly.pdbx_seq_one_letter_code
_entity_poly.pdbx_strand_id
1 'polypeptide(L)'
;MATTTPFAAEAAAAELPAAAAQKPPKPPKSEPSALVQQAQATVEPLLKNDLDPRLTYHTLAHTEYVVKQAHALADAAKLSAKEAEELLVAAWFHDTGYLDTYDGHEYK
;
A
#
# COMPACT_ATOMS: atom_id res chain seq x y z
N MET A 1 -26.64 21.96 72.99
CA MET A 1 -25.63 20.90 72.78
C MET A 1 -25.39 20.85 71.27
N ALA A 2 -24.30 21.45 70.77
CA ALA A 2 -23.04 20.76 70.50
C ALA A 2 -23.27 19.44 69.72
N THR A 3 -22.76 19.18 68.52
CA THR A 3 -21.62 19.77 67.78
C THR A 3 -21.55 19.11 66.39
N THR A 4 -21.01 19.85 65.42
CA THR A 4 -20.14 19.39 64.31
C THR A 4 -20.72 18.81 63.00
N THR A 5 -20.89 19.69 62.01
CA THR A 5 -20.36 19.60 60.61
C THR A 5 -18.81 19.71 60.66
N PRO A 6 -17.99 19.60 59.58
CA PRO A 6 -18.26 19.47 58.13
C PRO A 6 -17.29 18.54 57.35
N PHE A 7 -17.52 18.37 56.03
CA PHE A 7 -16.48 18.49 54.98
C PHE A 7 -17.19 18.54 53.61
N ALA A 8 -17.34 19.73 53.00
CA ALA A 8 -16.60 20.21 51.80
C ALA A 8 -16.95 19.42 50.52
N ALA A 9 -17.24 19.98 49.34
CA ALA A 9 -17.10 21.32 48.75
C ALA A 9 -18.23 21.43 47.68
N GLU A 10 -19.02 22.49 47.62
CA GLU A 10 -18.78 23.78 46.93
C GLU A 10 -18.65 23.69 45.40
N ALA A 11 -19.64 24.31 44.74
CA ALA A 11 -19.58 25.11 43.51
C ALA A 11 -19.04 24.45 42.23
N ALA A 12 -19.36 24.88 41.03
CA ALA A 12 -20.37 25.71 40.41
C ALA A 12 -19.98 25.65 38.92
N ALA A 13 -20.93 25.98 38.04
CA ALA A 13 -20.69 26.54 36.71
C ALA A 13 -19.76 25.78 35.74
N ALA A 14 -20.33 25.31 34.63
CA ALA A 14 -20.01 25.90 33.33
C ALA A 14 -20.71 25.13 32.22
N GLU A 15 -21.22 25.93 31.30
CA GLU A 15 -21.84 25.61 30.04
C GLU A 15 -20.75 25.24 29.00
N LEU A 16 -21.19 24.60 27.89
CA LEU A 16 -20.55 24.50 26.55
C LEU A 16 -19.81 23.20 26.15
N PRO A 17 -19.84 22.86 24.83
CA PRO A 17 -19.99 21.49 24.33
C PRO A 17 -18.66 20.84 23.90
N ALA A 18 -18.60 19.51 23.93
CA ALA A 18 -17.43 18.76 23.50
C ALA A 18 -17.77 17.75 22.39
N ALA A 19 -17.23 18.10 21.21
CA ALA A 19 -16.61 17.18 20.25
C ALA A 19 -17.49 16.13 19.57
N ALA A 20 -17.82 16.46 18.31
CA ALA A 20 -18.04 15.48 17.26
C ALA A 20 -17.05 14.31 17.37
N ALA A 21 -17.60 13.11 17.47
CA ALA A 21 -16.87 11.86 17.41
C ALA A 21 -16.16 11.78 16.06
N GLN A 22 -14.86 12.06 16.07
CA GLN A 22 -14.00 11.81 14.91
C GLN A 22 -13.85 10.30 14.77
N LYS A 23 -14.38 9.80 13.65
CA LYS A 23 -14.19 8.44 13.13
C LYS A 23 -12.70 8.08 13.17
N PRO A 24 -12.32 6.87 13.59
CA PRO A 24 -10.92 6.49 13.78
C PRO A 24 -10.10 6.75 12.51
N PRO A 25 -8.85 7.25 12.65
CA PRO A 25 -8.00 7.59 11.53
C PRO A 25 -7.75 6.35 10.67
N LYS A 26 -8.06 6.49 9.38
CA LYS A 26 -7.72 5.53 8.33
C LYS A 26 -6.20 5.32 8.35
N PRO A 27 -5.70 4.07 8.32
CA PRO A 27 -4.26 3.81 8.36
C PRO A 27 -3.55 4.55 7.20
N PRO A 28 -2.32 5.02 7.41
CA PRO A 28 -1.61 5.82 6.42
C PRO A 28 -1.42 4.99 5.15
N LYS A 29 -1.87 5.55 4.01
CA LYS A 29 -1.47 5.03 2.70
C LYS A 29 0.04 5.25 2.59
N SER A 30 0.81 4.17 2.55
CA SER A 30 2.18 4.18 2.06
C SER A 30 2.11 4.72 0.62
N GLU A 31 2.51 5.97 0.40
CA GLU A 31 2.56 6.49 -0.97
C GLU A 31 3.65 5.71 -1.73
N PRO A 32 3.37 5.23 -2.96
CA PRO A 32 4.38 4.53 -3.73
C PRO A 32 5.52 5.50 -3.98
N SER A 33 6.75 5.06 -3.69
CA SER A 33 7.94 5.87 -3.93
C SER A 33 8.03 6.30 -5.40
N ALA A 34 8.68 7.44 -5.66
CA ALA A 34 8.84 7.98 -7.00
C ALA A 34 9.44 6.96 -7.99
N LEU A 35 10.34 6.07 -7.53
CA LEU A 35 10.92 5.01 -8.35
C LEU A 35 9.90 3.94 -8.74
N VAL A 36 9.01 3.55 -7.83
CA VAL A 36 7.94 2.58 -8.13
C VAL A 36 6.97 3.16 -9.14
N GLN A 37 6.64 4.45 -9.03
CA GLN A 37 5.79 5.14 -10.00
C GLN A 37 6.45 5.23 -11.38
N GLN A 38 7.75 5.50 -11.43
CA GLN A 38 8.52 5.50 -12.68
C GLN A 38 8.60 4.10 -13.30
N ALA A 39 8.80 3.06 -12.48
CA ALA A 39 8.78 1.67 -12.93
C ALA A 39 7.42 1.31 -13.57
N GLN A 40 6.32 1.60 -12.88
CA GLN A 40 4.97 1.40 -13.39
C GLN A 40 4.76 2.15 -14.73
N ALA A 41 5.07 3.44 -14.78
CA ALA A 41 4.89 4.26 -15.97
C ALA A 41 5.74 3.78 -17.17
N THR A 42 6.86 3.09 -16.91
CA THR A 42 7.71 2.50 -17.94
C THR A 42 7.18 1.15 -18.41
N VAL A 43 6.79 0.27 -17.47
CA VAL A 43 6.40 -1.12 -17.76
C VAL A 43 4.99 -1.21 -18.36
N GLU A 44 4.05 -0.38 -17.90
CA GLU A 44 2.67 -0.40 -18.42
C GLU A 44 2.57 -0.27 -19.94
N PRO A 45 3.14 0.76 -20.60
CA PRO A 45 3.07 0.87 -22.05
C PRO A 45 3.87 -0.24 -22.74
N LEU A 46 4.99 -0.66 -22.14
CA LEU A 46 5.86 -1.70 -22.66
C LEU A 46 5.11 -3.04 -22.77
N LEU A 47 4.48 -3.50 -21.68
CA LEU A 47 3.69 -4.74 -21.68
C LEU A 47 2.37 -4.62 -22.45
N LYS A 48 1.79 -3.43 -22.57
CA LYS A 48 0.57 -3.22 -23.38
C LYS A 48 0.84 -3.29 -24.88
N ASN A 49 1.98 -2.78 -25.34
CA ASN A 49 2.25 -2.58 -26.75
C ASN A 49 3.13 -3.67 -27.36
N ASP A 50 4.11 -4.16 -26.61
CA ASP A 50 5.20 -4.98 -27.16
C ASP A 50 5.11 -6.46 -26.74
N LEU A 51 4.16 -6.81 -25.86
CA LEU A 51 3.98 -8.18 -25.37
C LEU A 51 3.16 -9.03 -26.35
N ASP A 52 3.63 -10.26 -26.62
CA ASP A 52 2.96 -11.15 -27.56
C ASP A 52 1.55 -11.54 -27.05
N PRO A 53 0.49 -11.31 -27.84
CA PRO A 53 -0.89 -11.60 -27.42
C PRO A 53 -1.19 -13.09 -27.22
N ARG A 54 -0.29 -13.99 -27.62
CA ARG A 54 -0.39 -15.44 -27.37
C ARG A 54 -0.03 -15.82 -25.93
N LEU A 55 0.64 -14.93 -25.18
CA LEU A 55 0.93 -15.13 -23.77
C LEU A 55 -0.38 -15.05 -22.97
N THR A 56 -0.75 -16.18 -22.35
CA THR A 56 -2.01 -16.30 -21.60
C THR A 56 -1.84 -16.01 -20.11
N TYR A 57 -0.60 -15.96 -19.64
CA TYR A 57 -0.27 -15.81 -18.21
C TYR A 57 0.46 -14.50 -17.94
N HIS A 58 1.63 -14.29 -18.55
CA HIS A 58 2.39 -13.05 -18.44
C HIS A 58 1.69 -11.95 -19.24
N THR A 59 0.89 -11.16 -18.54
CA THR A 59 0.10 -10.05 -19.05
C THR A 59 0.21 -8.89 -18.06
N LEU A 60 -0.11 -7.66 -18.48
CA LEU A 60 -0.10 -6.54 -17.54
C LEU A 60 -0.98 -6.79 -16.30
N ALA A 61 -2.14 -7.42 -16.46
CA ALA A 61 -3.02 -7.75 -15.34
C ALA A 61 -2.35 -8.72 -14.35
N HIS A 62 -1.51 -9.64 -14.84
CA HIS A 62 -0.69 -10.50 -14.00
C HIS A 62 0.35 -9.68 -13.24
N THR A 63 1.10 -8.82 -13.94
CA THR A 63 2.11 -7.96 -13.32
C THR A 63 1.51 -7.08 -12.22
N GLU A 64 0.37 -6.43 -12.47
CA GLU A 64 -0.35 -5.63 -11.47
C GLU A 64 -0.78 -6.46 -10.25
N TYR A 65 -1.25 -7.69 -10.49
CA TYR A 65 -1.61 -8.61 -9.42
C TYR A 65 -0.38 -8.99 -8.58
N VAL A 66 0.75 -9.32 -9.21
CA VAL A 66 2.01 -9.67 -8.53
C VAL A 66 2.51 -8.49 -7.70
N VAL A 67 2.54 -7.27 -8.25
CA VAL A 67 2.93 -6.05 -7.51
C VAL A 67 2.06 -5.84 -6.28
N LYS A 68 0.73 -6.04 -6.40
CA LYS A 68 -0.19 -5.94 -5.27
C LYS A 68 0.10 -6.98 -4.19
N GLN A 69 0.36 -8.24 -4.57
CA GLN A 69 0.70 -9.28 -3.59
C GLN A 69 2.08 -9.04 -2.97
N ALA A 70 3.06 -8.59 -3.76
CA ALA A 70 4.39 -8.23 -3.27
C ALA A 70 4.33 -7.11 -2.22
N HIS A 71 3.49 -6.09 -2.42
CA HIS A 71 3.24 -5.06 -1.41
C HIS A 71 2.66 -5.65 -0.12
N ALA A 72 1.62 -6.48 -0.22
CA ALA A 72 0.99 -7.10 0.95
C ALA A 72 1.97 -8.00 1.73
N LEU A 73 2.84 -8.72 1.02
CA LEU A 73 3.89 -9.55 1.61
C LEU A 73 5.00 -8.71 2.25
N ALA A 74 5.39 -7.59 1.62
CA ALA A 74 6.35 -6.65 2.20
C ALA A 74 5.86 -6.10 3.54
N ASP A 75 4.58 -5.70 3.61
CA ASP A 75 3.93 -5.24 4.83
C ASP A 75 3.89 -6.34 5.90
N ALA A 76 3.50 -7.56 5.52
CA ALA A 76 3.42 -8.70 6.43
C ALA A 76 4.80 -9.11 6.98
N ALA A 77 5.84 -9.02 6.14
CA ALA A 77 7.22 -9.30 6.50
C ALA A 77 7.89 -8.13 7.25
N LYS A 78 7.22 -6.97 7.36
CA LYS A 78 7.74 -5.73 7.96
C LYS A 78 9.07 -5.28 7.35
N LEU A 79 9.17 -5.37 6.02
CA LEU A 79 10.33 -4.88 5.29
C LEU A 79 10.51 -3.38 5.53
N SER A 80 11.76 -2.91 5.48
CA SER A 80 12.04 -1.48 5.48
C SER A 80 11.49 -0.83 4.20
N ALA A 81 11.28 0.50 4.25
CA ALA A 81 10.78 1.24 3.08
C ALA A 81 11.68 1.04 1.83
N LYS A 82 13.00 0.93 2.03
CA LYS A 82 13.97 0.68 0.96
C LYS A 82 13.83 -0.73 0.36
N GLU A 83 13.72 -1.75 1.20
CA GLU A 83 13.54 -3.14 0.74
C GLU A 83 12.19 -3.33 0.04
N ALA A 84 11.13 -2.70 0.56
CA ALA A 84 9.81 -2.71 -0.07
C ALA A 84 9.83 -2.02 -1.43
N GLU A 85 10.52 -0.88 -1.56
CA GLU A 85 10.72 -0.20 -2.84
C GLU A 85 11.46 -1.09 -3.85
N GLU A 86 12.59 -1.67 -3.45
CA GLU A 86 13.39 -2.58 -4.31
C GLU A 86 12.54 -3.78 -4.79
N LEU A 87 11.76 -4.38 -3.90
CA LEU A 87 10.86 -5.49 -4.22
C LEU A 87 9.78 -5.06 -5.22
N LEU A 88 9.16 -3.90 -5.03
CA LEU A 88 8.09 -3.43 -5.91
C LEU A 88 8.61 -3.03 -7.29
N VAL A 89 9.81 -2.44 -7.37
CA VAL A 89 10.47 -2.16 -8.65
C VAL A 89 10.78 -3.48 -9.36
N ALA A 90 11.33 -4.47 -8.67
CA ALA A 90 11.58 -5.79 -9.24
C ALA A 90 10.29 -6.47 -9.73
N ALA A 91 9.20 -6.37 -8.96
CA ALA A 91 7.90 -6.92 -9.32
C ALA A 91 7.32 -6.30 -10.59
N TRP A 92 7.53 -5.00 -10.83
CA TRP A 92 7.12 -4.37 -12.10
C TRP A 92 7.92 -4.91 -13.28
N PHE A 93 9.24 -5.05 -13.16
CA PHE A 93 10.08 -5.47 -14.28
C PHE A 93 10.17 -6.98 -14.52
N HIS A 94 9.61 -7.82 -13.65
CA HIS A 94 9.82 -9.28 -13.74
C HIS A 94 9.34 -9.90 -15.07
N ASP A 95 8.26 -9.35 -15.65
CA ASP A 95 7.65 -9.83 -16.89
C ASP A 95 8.25 -9.23 -18.16
N THR A 96 9.11 -8.21 -18.05
CA THR A 96 9.67 -7.56 -19.26
C THR A 96 10.63 -8.46 -20.02
N GLY A 97 11.11 -9.54 -19.40
CA GLY A 97 11.92 -10.56 -20.08
C GLY A 97 11.16 -11.35 -21.16
N TYR A 98 9.82 -11.34 -21.14
CA TYR A 98 8.99 -12.01 -22.16
C TYR A 98 8.81 -11.18 -23.44
N LEU A 99 9.31 -9.94 -23.48
CA LEU A 99 9.27 -9.08 -24.66
C LEU A 99 10.24 -9.55 -25.75
N ASP A 100 11.41 -10.05 -25.34
CA ASP A 100 12.35 -10.70 -26.25
C ASP A 100 12.08 -12.20 -26.20
N THR A 101 11.45 -12.73 -27.26
CA THR A 101 11.34 -14.18 -27.46
C THR A 101 12.73 -14.76 -27.73
N TYR A 102 13.38 -15.30 -26.70
CA TYR A 102 14.42 -16.29 -26.91
C TYR A 102 13.73 -17.61 -27.28
N ASP A 103 14.15 -18.20 -28.40
CA ASP A 103 13.57 -19.44 -28.94
C ASP A 103 13.47 -20.51 -27.83
N GLY A 104 12.25 -20.98 -27.52
CA GLY A 104 12.01 -22.04 -26.54
C GLY A 104 11.55 -21.66 -25.13
N HIS A 105 11.10 -20.42 -24.85
CA HIS A 105 10.36 -20.10 -23.62
C HIS A 105 8.87 -19.85 -23.89
N GLU A 106 8.03 -20.58 -23.15
CA GLU A 106 6.55 -20.50 -23.06
C GLU A 106 5.69 -20.95 -24.24
N TYR A 107 6.26 -21.40 -25.35
CA TYR A 107 5.47 -22.07 -26.38
C TYR A 107 5.06 -23.47 -25.92
N LYS A 108 3.75 -23.73 -25.91
CA LYS A 108 3.18 -25.08 -25.90
C LYS A 108 3.17 -25.67 -27.30
#